data_AF-A0A369UKY3-F1
#
_entry.id   AF-A0A369UKY3-F1
#
_cell.length_a   1.000
_cell.length_b   1.000
_cell.length_c   1.000
_cell.angle_alpha   90.00
_cell.angle_beta   90.00
_cell.angle_gamma   90.00
#
_symmetry.space_group_name_H-M   'P 1'
#
loop_
_entity.id
_entity.type
_entity.pdbx_description
1 polymer ?
#
loop_
_entity_poly.entity_id
_entity_poly.type
_entity_poly.pdbx_seq_one_letter_code
_entity_poly.pdbx_strand_id
1 'polypeptide(L)'
;MWAAAGYGSDAAAQNTALDACTQTMGEGCEVGAAWSNLSEIVVIEDAAGNLFVKGGPGLGNAEKAAREECELYTAGCHTTANVINSLIGTRTNFPVGPLHRRLFASIARPKGTPDPKWDDMAWLASGQSGFKAAEQAALSQCGRDTDVECEVRVTVGNSQIARTTDDQGHISWLNIAAPEALDRQLRAHCAKGRECRLLDTFDARTPRTLAIEISKSDAPARGFFSLARPIDDATEKTWGKRALVTGSTSREAAQTAAVGLCETESKSRCEAVPKDGDRGVDQFFVLIRDAAGEAKLFMRMSAAEAQLAKDQFCAKEGQQCPKGLTVDLAKPTTTILKI
;
A
#
# COMPACT_ATOMS: atom_id res chain seq x y z
N MET A 1 27.99 -6.73 0.73
CA MET A 1 28.93 -6.26 1.78
C MET A 1 30.12 -7.19 1.76
N TRP A 2 31.33 -6.64 1.85
CA TRP A 2 32.56 -7.41 2.00
C TRP A 2 33.12 -7.18 3.40
N ALA A 3 33.63 -8.23 4.03
CA ALA A 3 34.28 -8.12 5.33
C ALA A 3 35.56 -8.95 5.33
N ALA A 4 36.56 -8.46 6.06
CA ALA A 4 37.85 -9.12 6.21
C ALA A 4 38.24 -9.11 7.69
N ALA A 5 38.70 -10.25 8.20
CA ALA A 5 39.10 -10.44 9.60
C ALA A 5 40.38 -11.29 9.70
N GLY A 6 41.05 -11.27 10.86
CA GLY A 6 42.30 -12.00 11.09
C GLY A 6 43.56 -11.34 10.51
N TYR A 7 43.53 -10.02 10.27
CA TYR A 7 44.69 -9.25 9.78
C TYR A 7 45.42 -8.56 10.95
N GLY A 8 46.74 -8.40 10.81
CA GLY A 8 47.59 -7.79 11.85
C GLY A 8 47.39 -6.28 12.06
N SER A 9 46.53 -5.63 11.26
CA SER A 9 46.13 -4.24 11.45
C SER A 9 44.77 -3.97 10.81
N ASP A 10 44.04 -2.99 11.34
CA ASP A 10 42.75 -2.54 10.78
C ASP A 10 42.89 -2.09 9.33
N ALA A 11 43.98 -1.38 8.99
CA ALA A 11 44.25 -0.93 7.63
C ALA A 11 44.39 -2.09 6.64
N ALA A 12 45.06 -3.18 7.04
CA ALA A 12 45.21 -4.36 6.18
C ALA A 12 43.87 -5.10 5.96
N ALA A 13 43.02 -5.17 6.99
CA ALA A 13 41.67 -5.72 6.85
C ALA A 13 40.80 -4.85 5.93
N GLN A 14 40.80 -3.53 6.14
CA GLN A 14 40.02 -2.58 5.34
C GLN A 14 40.42 -2.63 3.87
N ASN A 15 41.72 -2.56 3.57
CA ASN A 15 42.21 -2.64 2.19
C ASN A 15 41.80 -3.96 1.54
N THR A 16 41.91 -5.09 2.26
CA THR A 16 41.51 -6.39 1.69
C THR A 16 40.00 -6.46 1.40
N ALA A 17 39.15 -5.92 2.28
CA ALA A 17 37.71 -5.87 2.04
C ALA A 17 37.36 -4.92 0.87
N LEU A 18 38.01 -3.76 0.79
CA LEU A 18 37.86 -2.80 -0.31
C LEU A 18 38.31 -3.37 -1.65
N ASP A 19 39.46 -4.05 -1.69
CA ASP A 19 40.00 -4.67 -2.90
C ASP A 19 39.05 -5.74 -3.42
N ALA A 20 38.55 -6.61 -2.53
CA ALA A 20 37.58 -7.65 -2.91
C ALA A 20 36.25 -7.05 -3.40
N CYS A 21 35.79 -5.98 -2.76
CA CYS A 21 34.61 -5.23 -3.21
C CYS A 21 34.85 -4.64 -4.59
N THR A 22 35.95 -3.90 -4.77
CA THR A 22 36.27 -3.17 -6.01
C THR A 22 36.49 -4.13 -7.16
N GLN A 23 37.14 -5.27 -6.92
CA GLN A 23 37.33 -6.32 -7.91
C GLN A 23 35.99 -6.89 -8.40
N THR A 24 34.97 -6.98 -7.53
CA THR A 24 33.66 -7.52 -7.90
C THR A 24 32.74 -6.46 -8.50
N MET A 25 32.69 -5.28 -7.89
CA MET A 25 31.67 -4.25 -8.15
C MET A 25 32.17 -3.12 -9.05
N GLY A 26 33.48 -2.98 -9.23
CA GLY A 26 34.10 -1.80 -9.83
C GLY A 26 34.22 -0.65 -8.82
N GLU A 27 34.11 0.58 -9.31
CA GLU A 27 34.22 1.79 -8.48
C GLU A 27 33.04 1.95 -7.50
N GLY A 28 33.23 2.73 -6.43
CA GLY A 28 32.17 3.08 -5.47
C GLY A 28 32.14 2.24 -4.19
N CYS A 29 33.14 1.39 -3.96
CA CYS A 29 33.33 0.70 -2.69
C CYS A 29 33.91 1.63 -1.62
N GLU A 30 33.33 1.61 -0.43
CA GLU A 30 33.80 2.35 0.75
C GLU A 30 33.83 1.48 2.00
N VAL A 31 34.63 1.87 2.99
CA VAL A 31 34.66 1.20 4.30
C VAL A 31 33.49 1.69 5.12
N GLY A 32 32.47 0.85 5.29
CA GLY A 32 31.29 1.18 6.10
C GLY A 32 31.55 1.12 7.61
N ALA A 33 32.48 0.27 8.06
CA ALA A 33 32.85 0.14 9.46
C ALA A 33 34.19 -0.60 9.63
N ALA A 34 34.87 -0.32 10.73
CA ALA A 34 36.07 -1.02 11.15
C ALA A 34 36.01 -1.26 12.66
N TRP A 35 36.42 -2.44 13.10
CA TRP A 35 36.41 -2.81 14.51
C TRP A 35 37.73 -3.47 14.89
N SER A 36 38.38 -2.90 15.90
CA SER A 36 39.53 -3.52 16.57
C SER A 36 39.06 -4.42 17.70
N ASN A 37 39.73 -5.56 17.93
CA ASN A 37 39.56 -6.42 19.12
C ASN A 37 38.18 -7.10 19.29
N LEU A 38 37.32 -7.12 18.27
CA LEU A 38 36.08 -7.90 18.29
C LEU A 38 36.32 -9.28 17.70
N SER A 39 35.83 -10.32 18.38
CA SER A 39 36.00 -11.71 17.96
C SER A 39 34.96 -12.13 16.91
N GLU A 40 33.76 -11.54 16.89
CA GLU A 40 32.66 -12.04 16.07
C GLU A 40 31.73 -10.90 15.60
N ILE A 41 31.37 -10.91 14.31
CA ILE A 41 30.49 -9.93 13.65
C ILE A 41 29.29 -10.69 13.07
N VAL A 42 28.09 -10.14 13.28
CA VAL A 42 26.84 -10.64 12.71
C VAL A 42 26.22 -9.58 11.81
N VAL A 43 25.72 -10.05 10.68
CA VAL A 43 25.02 -9.24 9.68
C VAL A 43 23.60 -9.74 9.60
N ILE A 44 22.67 -8.84 9.87
CA ILE A 44 21.24 -9.08 9.71
C ILE A 44 20.74 -8.21 8.57
N GLU A 45 19.84 -8.76 7.77
CA GLU A 45 19.19 -8.07 6.68
C GLU A 45 17.68 -7.98 6.95
N ASP A 46 17.10 -6.82 6.69
CA ASP A 46 15.65 -6.65 6.71
C ASP A 46 14.97 -6.95 5.37
N ALA A 47 13.64 -6.82 5.32
CA ALA A 47 12.86 -7.05 4.12
C ALA A 47 13.03 -5.99 3.01
N ALA A 48 13.55 -4.80 3.32
CA ALA A 48 13.97 -3.82 2.32
C ALA A 48 15.42 -4.10 1.84
N GLY A 49 16.09 -5.01 2.53
CA GLY A 49 17.49 -5.37 2.42
C GLY A 49 18.45 -4.39 3.09
N ASN A 50 17.99 -3.57 4.03
CA ASN A 50 18.92 -2.80 4.87
C ASN A 50 19.75 -3.77 5.71
N LEU A 51 21.03 -3.47 5.85
CA LEU A 51 21.97 -4.29 6.60
C LEU A 51 22.19 -3.69 7.98
N PHE A 52 22.09 -4.54 9.00
CA PHE A 52 22.33 -4.25 10.40
C PHE A 52 23.53 -5.07 10.85
N VAL A 53 24.65 -4.38 11.14
CA VAL A 53 25.92 -5.04 11.44
C VAL A 53 26.31 -4.75 12.89
N LYS A 54 26.44 -5.81 13.70
CA LYS A 54 26.95 -5.69 15.08
C LYS A 54 28.12 -6.64 15.29
N GLY A 55 29.08 -6.20 16.09
CA GLY A 55 30.16 -7.05 16.58
C GLY A 55 30.13 -7.14 18.11
N GLY A 56 30.68 -8.23 18.65
CA GLY A 56 30.74 -8.43 20.10
C GLY A 56 31.62 -9.61 20.51
N PRO A 57 31.80 -9.84 21.83
CA PRO A 57 32.61 -10.93 22.39
C PRO A 57 31.92 -12.31 22.27
N GLY A 58 30.99 -12.48 21.32
CA GLY A 58 30.13 -13.65 21.19
C GLY A 58 29.07 -13.48 20.10
N LEU A 59 28.91 -14.47 19.22
CA LEU A 59 27.96 -14.49 18.11
C LEU A 59 26.53 -14.29 18.62
N GLY A 60 26.17 -14.94 19.73
CA GLY A 60 24.83 -14.79 20.32
C GLY A 60 24.52 -13.37 20.78
N ASN A 61 25.51 -12.66 21.34
CA ASN A 61 25.33 -11.27 21.79
C ASN A 61 25.28 -10.30 20.60
N ALA A 62 26.17 -10.51 19.62
CA ALA A 62 26.17 -9.73 18.38
C ALA A 62 24.88 -9.94 17.57
N GLU A 63 24.42 -11.18 17.44
CA GLU A 63 23.16 -11.50 16.76
C GLU A 63 21.96 -10.89 17.47
N LYS A 64 21.88 -11.06 18.80
CA LYS A 64 20.81 -10.46 19.59
C LYS A 64 20.76 -8.94 19.40
N ALA A 65 21.91 -8.25 19.52
CA ALA A 65 21.97 -6.81 19.36
C ALA A 65 21.64 -6.34 17.93
N ALA A 66 22.11 -7.06 16.90
CA ALA A 66 21.79 -6.75 15.51
C ALA A 66 20.30 -6.98 15.22
N ARG A 67 19.72 -8.02 15.83
CA ARG A 67 18.32 -8.39 15.64
C ARG A 67 17.42 -7.37 16.31
N GLU A 68 17.71 -7.03 17.57
CA GLU A 68 17.01 -5.98 18.29
C GLU A 68 17.05 -4.66 17.52
N GLU A 69 18.22 -4.25 17.01
CA GLU A 69 18.32 -3.04 16.20
C GLU A 69 17.50 -3.13 14.90
N CYS A 70 17.59 -4.22 14.17
CA CYS A 70 16.82 -4.42 12.95
C CYS A 70 15.31 -4.36 13.24
N GLU A 71 14.86 -5.06 14.29
CA GLU A 71 13.46 -5.14 14.70
C GLU A 71 12.89 -3.81 15.21
N LEU A 72 13.74 -2.83 15.56
CA LEU A 72 13.29 -1.45 15.84
C LEU A 72 12.79 -0.73 14.60
N TYR A 73 13.37 -1.01 13.44
CA TYR A 73 13.06 -0.28 12.20
C TYR A 73 12.06 -1.02 11.31
N THR A 74 11.93 -2.33 11.44
CA THR A 74 11.17 -3.15 10.50
C THR A 74 10.85 -4.54 11.05
N ALA A 75 9.96 -5.27 10.36
CA ALA A 75 9.71 -6.68 10.62
C ALA A 75 10.47 -7.56 9.62
N GLY A 76 10.79 -8.80 10.01
CA GLY A 76 11.36 -9.79 9.09
C GLY A 76 12.88 -9.84 9.02
N CYS A 77 13.56 -9.47 10.09
CA CYS A 77 15.01 -9.53 10.20
C CYS A 77 15.54 -10.97 10.16
N HIS A 78 16.50 -11.24 9.28
CA HIS A 78 17.15 -12.54 9.18
C HIS A 78 18.68 -12.41 9.12
N THR A 79 19.38 -13.37 9.69
CA THR A 79 20.84 -13.39 9.73
C THR A 79 21.35 -13.82 8.36
N THR A 80 22.14 -12.96 7.72
CA THR A 80 22.70 -13.22 6.38
C THR A 80 24.16 -13.63 6.41
N ALA A 81 24.89 -13.26 7.45
CA ALA A 81 26.28 -13.65 7.61
C ALA A 81 26.75 -13.60 9.06
N ASN A 82 27.64 -14.54 9.37
CA ASN A 82 28.45 -14.53 10.59
C ASN A 82 29.92 -14.49 10.17
N VAL A 83 30.66 -13.48 10.60
CA VAL A 83 32.08 -13.31 10.33
C VAL A 83 32.84 -13.47 11.64
N ILE A 84 33.60 -14.56 11.73
CA ILE A 84 34.40 -14.89 12.91
C ILE A 84 35.82 -14.37 12.70
N ASN A 85 36.26 -13.50 13.59
CA ASN A 85 37.63 -13.04 13.73
C ASN A 85 38.38 -14.00 14.67
N SER A 86 38.90 -15.10 14.12
CA SER A 86 39.78 -15.97 14.88
C SER A 86 41.11 -15.27 15.12
N LEU A 87 41.46 -15.04 16.38
CA LEU A 87 42.74 -14.48 16.80
C LEU A 87 43.95 -15.37 16.43
N ILE A 88 43.73 -16.57 15.87
CA ILE A 88 44.79 -17.51 15.51
C ILE A 88 44.69 -17.91 14.02
N GLY A 89 45.55 -17.28 13.22
CA GLY A 89 46.10 -17.80 11.96
C GLY A 89 45.16 -17.94 10.76
N THR A 90 43.86 -17.71 10.91
CA THR A 90 42.88 -17.87 9.84
C THR A 90 42.32 -16.51 9.43
N ARG A 91 42.75 -16.05 8.24
CA ARG A 91 42.13 -14.88 7.60
C ARG A 91 40.76 -15.28 7.11
N THR A 92 39.74 -14.54 7.52
CA THR A 92 38.36 -14.75 7.08
C THR A 92 37.99 -13.62 6.13
N ASN A 93 37.55 -13.96 4.91
CA ASN A 93 36.99 -13.00 3.96
C ASN A 93 35.52 -13.39 3.72
N PHE A 94 34.62 -12.41 3.73
CA PHE A 94 33.20 -12.56 3.42
C PHE A 94 32.84 -11.68 2.21
N PRO A 95 31.94 -12.14 1.32
CA PRO A 95 31.29 -13.46 1.33
C PRO A 95 32.19 -14.60 0.87
N VAL A 96 31.94 -15.80 1.41
CA VAL A 96 32.55 -17.05 0.96
C VAL A 96 31.62 -17.68 -0.07
N GLY A 97 32.05 -17.74 -1.33
CA GLY A 97 31.27 -18.33 -2.43
C GLY A 97 30.79 -17.31 -3.47
N PRO A 98 29.95 -17.74 -4.43
CA PRO A 98 29.48 -16.87 -5.51
C PRO A 98 28.67 -15.70 -4.97
N LEU A 99 29.08 -14.50 -5.37
CA LEU A 99 28.39 -13.25 -5.05
C LEU A 99 27.09 -13.19 -5.85
N HIS A 100 25.95 -13.32 -5.19
CA HIS A 100 24.66 -13.05 -5.81
C HIS A 100 24.46 -11.54 -5.90
N ARG A 101 24.39 -11.01 -7.14
CA ARG A 101 24.07 -9.61 -7.38
C ARG A 101 22.72 -9.30 -6.75
N ARG A 102 22.66 -8.26 -5.92
CA ARG A 102 21.41 -7.82 -5.32
C ARG A 102 20.50 -7.23 -6.39
N LEU A 103 19.28 -7.73 -6.45
CA LEU A 103 18.24 -7.27 -7.35
C LEU A 103 17.16 -6.57 -6.55
N PHE A 104 16.63 -5.48 -7.11
CA PHE A 104 15.68 -4.62 -6.45
C PHE A 104 14.36 -4.61 -7.21
N ALA A 105 13.28 -4.40 -6.46
CA ALA A 105 11.95 -4.14 -6.99
C ALA A 105 11.34 -2.90 -6.36
N SER A 106 10.54 -2.18 -7.13
CA SER A 106 9.81 -1.01 -6.68
C SER A 106 8.40 -0.97 -7.26
N ILE A 107 7.46 -0.47 -6.47
CA ILE A 107 6.10 -0.11 -6.89
C ILE A 107 5.97 1.41 -6.92
N ALA A 108 5.38 1.94 -7.99
CA ALA A 108 4.98 3.34 -8.10
C ALA A 108 3.47 3.48 -8.33
N ARG A 109 2.89 4.63 -7.94
CA ARG A 109 1.52 5.04 -8.26
C ARG A 109 1.45 6.53 -8.61
N PRO A 110 0.42 6.97 -9.35
CA PRO A 110 0.10 8.38 -9.53
C PRO A 110 -0.11 9.06 -8.18
N LYS A 111 0.43 10.27 -8.05
CA LYS A 111 0.24 11.14 -6.88
C LYS A 111 -1.01 12.02 -7.03
N GLY A 112 -1.38 12.34 -8.27
CA GLY A 112 -2.59 13.09 -8.64
C GLY A 112 -3.71 12.20 -9.14
N THR A 113 -4.71 12.82 -9.79
CA THR A 113 -5.81 12.12 -10.46
C THR A 113 -5.43 11.88 -11.92
N PRO A 114 -5.01 10.66 -12.30
CA PRO A 114 -4.72 10.33 -13.69
C PRO A 114 -6.01 10.22 -14.51
N ASP A 115 -5.89 9.92 -15.80
CA ASP A 115 -7.02 9.43 -16.61
C ASP A 115 -7.71 8.25 -15.90
N PRO A 116 -9.06 8.18 -15.88
CA PRO A 116 -9.82 7.14 -15.20
C PRO A 116 -9.38 5.69 -15.49
N LYS A 117 -8.82 5.40 -16.67
CA LYS A 117 -8.30 4.05 -16.99
C LYS A 117 -7.06 3.65 -16.18
N TRP A 118 -6.43 4.61 -15.50
CA TRP A 118 -5.20 4.44 -14.72
C TRP A 118 -5.39 4.63 -13.21
N ASP A 119 -6.58 5.03 -12.76
CA ASP A 119 -6.87 5.38 -11.36
C ASP A 119 -6.58 4.19 -10.41
N ASP A 120 -6.89 2.98 -10.89
CA ASP A 120 -6.69 1.73 -10.19
C ASP A 120 -5.42 0.99 -10.63
N MET A 121 -4.36 1.71 -11.00
CA MET A 121 -3.13 1.07 -11.47
C MET A 121 -1.93 1.36 -10.56
N ALA A 122 -1.02 0.39 -10.49
CA ALA A 122 0.31 0.50 -9.91
C ALA A 122 1.34 -0.02 -10.91
N TRP A 123 2.58 0.45 -10.81
CA TRP A 123 3.65 0.06 -11.72
C TRP A 123 4.76 -0.62 -10.97
N LEU A 124 5.05 -1.86 -11.35
CA LEU A 124 6.16 -2.65 -10.83
C LEU A 124 7.34 -2.56 -11.78
N ALA A 125 8.53 -2.35 -11.21
CA ALA A 125 9.80 -2.69 -11.85
C ALA A 125 10.61 -3.58 -10.91
N SER A 126 10.98 -4.78 -11.33
CA SER A 126 11.79 -5.75 -10.58
C SER A 126 13.01 -6.23 -11.38
N GLY A 127 13.97 -6.88 -10.72
CA GLY A 127 15.22 -7.34 -11.34
C GLY A 127 16.23 -6.24 -11.60
N GLN A 128 16.10 -5.09 -10.93
CA GLN A 128 16.98 -3.93 -11.16
C GLN A 128 18.25 -4.03 -10.32
N SER A 129 19.38 -3.55 -10.84
CA SER A 129 20.68 -3.70 -10.18
C SER A 129 20.97 -2.68 -9.06
N GLY A 130 19.98 -1.88 -8.67
CA GLY A 130 20.13 -0.86 -7.64
C GLY A 130 18.79 -0.32 -7.16
N PHE A 131 18.75 0.14 -5.92
CA PHE A 131 17.55 0.70 -5.29
C PHE A 131 16.97 1.87 -6.10
N LYS A 132 17.80 2.89 -6.38
CA LYS A 132 17.40 4.06 -7.19
C LYS A 132 17.02 3.68 -8.62
N ALA A 133 17.67 2.69 -9.21
CA ALA A 133 17.32 2.19 -10.53
C ALA A 133 15.93 1.54 -10.54
N ALA A 134 15.57 0.78 -9.50
CA ALA A 134 14.22 0.23 -9.33
C ALA A 134 13.15 1.31 -9.18
N GLU A 135 13.39 2.30 -8.31
CA GLU A 135 12.49 3.44 -8.14
C GLU A 135 12.30 4.20 -9.46
N GLN A 136 13.39 4.58 -10.12
CA GLN A 136 13.36 5.31 -11.38
C GLN A 136 12.65 4.52 -12.49
N ALA A 137 12.88 3.20 -12.58
CA ALA A 137 12.22 2.37 -13.58
C ALA A 137 10.69 2.32 -13.36
N ALA A 138 10.23 2.14 -12.12
CA ALA A 138 8.81 2.14 -11.79
C ALA A 138 8.15 3.52 -12.00
N LEU A 139 8.81 4.58 -11.55
CA LEU A 139 8.37 5.96 -11.74
C LEU A 139 8.29 6.35 -13.22
N SER A 140 9.32 5.98 -14.00
CA SER A 140 9.35 6.28 -15.43
C SER A 140 8.24 5.57 -16.18
N GLN A 141 7.94 4.31 -15.86
CA GLN A 141 6.81 3.61 -16.47
C GLN A 141 5.48 4.27 -16.09
N CYS A 142 5.28 4.57 -14.80
CA CYS A 142 4.07 5.24 -14.33
C CYS A 142 3.86 6.61 -15.00
N GLY A 143 4.89 7.44 -15.06
CA GLY A 143 4.81 8.76 -15.71
C GLY A 143 4.55 8.65 -17.21
N ARG A 144 5.16 7.68 -17.91
CA ARG A 144 4.90 7.42 -19.33
C ARG A 144 3.46 7.05 -19.63
N ASP A 145 2.85 6.23 -18.76
CA ASP A 145 1.50 5.73 -19.01
C ASP A 145 0.43 6.77 -18.61
N THR A 146 0.68 7.53 -17.54
CA THR A 146 -0.34 8.37 -16.90
C THR A 146 -0.25 9.87 -17.19
N ASP A 147 0.90 10.35 -17.67
CA ASP A 147 1.20 11.78 -17.90
C ASP A 147 1.03 12.67 -16.63
N VAL A 148 1.16 12.07 -15.44
CA VAL A 148 1.12 12.78 -14.16
C VAL A 148 2.33 12.44 -13.28
N GLU A 149 2.57 13.25 -12.25
CA GLU A 149 3.60 12.96 -11.24
C GLU A 149 3.26 11.63 -10.53
N CYS A 150 4.25 10.74 -10.47
CA CYS A 150 4.15 9.47 -9.75
C CYS A 150 5.04 9.48 -8.52
N GLU A 151 4.67 8.66 -7.53
CA GLU A 151 5.44 8.44 -6.30
C GLU A 151 5.67 6.96 -6.04
N VAL A 152 6.80 6.66 -5.40
CA VAL A 152 7.16 5.30 -4.96
C VAL A 152 6.32 4.95 -3.74
N ARG A 153 5.70 3.77 -3.77
CA ARG A 153 4.96 3.22 -2.63
C ARG A 153 5.82 2.30 -1.77
N VAL A 154 6.63 1.48 -2.43
CA VAL A 154 7.47 0.51 -1.75
C VAL A 154 8.65 0.10 -2.63
N THR A 155 9.79 -0.19 -2.00
CA THR A 155 10.98 -0.71 -2.66
C THR A 155 11.63 -1.74 -1.76
N VAL A 156 12.08 -2.85 -2.37
CA VAL A 156 12.76 -3.96 -1.68
C VAL A 156 14.01 -4.39 -2.44
N GLY A 157 14.94 -5.06 -1.76
CA GLY A 157 16.11 -5.68 -2.38
C GLY A 157 16.24 -7.15 -1.97
N ASN A 158 16.42 -8.05 -2.93
CA ASN A 158 16.48 -9.52 -2.77
C ASN A 158 15.32 -10.17 -2.00
N SER A 159 14.25 -9.41 -1.78
CA SER A 159 13.06 -9.79 -1.03
C SER A 159 11.81 -9.74 -1.93
N GLN A 160 10.64 -9.91 -1.33
CA GLN A 160 9.36 -9.90 -2.02
C GLN A 160 8.52 -8.68 -1.63
N ILE A 161 7.70 -8.21 -2.55
CA ILE A 161 6.64 -7.24 -2.29
C ILE A 161 5.33 -8.03 -2.26
N ALA A 162 4.63 -8.03 -1.13
CA ALA A 162 3.27 -8.56 -1.05
C ALA A 162 2.27 -7.44 -1.26
N ARG A 163 1.26 -7.72 -2.09
CA ARG A 163 0.08 -6.89 -2.24
C ARG A 163 -1.05 -7.48 -1.43
N THR A 164 -1.65 -6.70 -0.56
CA THR A 164 -2.75 -7.16 0.30
C THR A 164 -3.96 -6.24 0.17
N THR A 165 -5.14 -6.77 0.48
CA THR A 165 -6.37 -5.99 0.64
C THR A 165 -6.90 -6.15 2.05
N ASP A 166 -7.43 -5.11 2.66
CA ASP A 166 -8.27 -5.26 3.85
C ASP A 166 -9.75 -5.55 3.47
N ASP A 167 -10.58 -5.75 4.48
CA ASP A 167 -12.05 -5.92 4.40
C ASP A 167 -12.78 -4.72 3.79
N GLN A 168 -12.12 -3.56 3.75
CA GLN A 168 -12.61 -2.34 3.12
C GLN A 168 -12.18 -2.23 1.65
N GLY A 169 -11.38 -3.18 1.14
CA GLY A 169 -10.82 -3.12 -0.21
C GLY A 169 -9.56 -2.27 -0.33
N HIS A 170 -9.00 -1.77 0.78
CA HIS A 170 -7.80 -0.95 0.73
C HIS A 170 -6.58 -1.78 0.39
N ILE A 171 -5.87 -1.37 -0.65
CA ILE A 171 -4.64 -2.03 -1.05
C ILE A 171 -3.45 -1.50 -0.25
N SER A 172 -2.76 -2.44 0.39
CA SER A 172 -1.47 -2.21 1.06
C SER A 172 -0.36 -2.97 0.37
N TRP A 173 0.85 -2.44 0.49
CA TRP A 173 2.07 -3.05 -0.04
C TRP A 173 3.02 -3.33 1.12
N LEU A 174 3.48 -4.56 1.21
CA LEU A 174 4.30 -5.04 2.32
C LEU A 174 5.65 -5.54 1.81
N ASN A 175 6.70 -5.20 2.56
CA ASN A 175 8.00 -5.81 2.37
C ASN A 175 8.00 -7.19 3.04
N ILE A 176 8.32 -8.22 2.28
CA ILE A 176 8.40 -9.59 2.76
C ILE A 176 9.83 -10.08 2.60
N ALA A 177 10.51 -10.29 3.71
CA ALA A 177 11.95 -10.59 3.71
C ALA A 177 12.29 -11.83 2.89
N ALA A 178 11.49 -12.89 3.07
CA ALA A 178 11.63 -14.17 2.39
C ALA A 178 10.27 -14.87 2.30
N PRO A 179 10.08 -15.81 1.35
CA PRO A 179 8.83 -16.54 1.18
C PRO A 179 8.31 -17.18 2.48
N GLU A 180 9.19 -17.78 3.27
CA GLU A 180 8.87 -18.42 4.55
C GLU A 180 8.42 -17.44 5.64
N ALA A 181 8.72 -16.14 5.50
CA ALA A 181 8.30 -15.10 6.44
C ALA A 181 6.90 -14.55 6.10
N LEU A 182 6.35 -14.86 4.93
CA LEU A 182 5.12 -14.28 4.40
C LEU A 182 3.96 -14.41 5.38
N ASP A 183 3.62 -15.63 5.79
CA ASP A 183 2.48 -15.90 6.69
C ASP A 183 2.59 -15.14 8.02
N ARG A 184 3.79 -15.11 8.61
CA ARG A 184 4.01 -14.44 9.90
C ARG A 184 3.88 -12.92 9.74
N GLN A 185 4.49 -12.35 8.71
CA GLN A 185 4.44 -10.90 8.46
C GLN A 185 3.04 -10.45 8.05
N LEU A 186 2.36 -11.24 7.22
CA LEU A 186 0.96 -11.01 6.86
C LEU A 186 0.10 -11.04 8.11
N ARG A 187 0.16 -12.08 8.95
CA ARG A 187 -0.59 -12.13 10.23
C ARG A 187 -0.31 -10.93 11.12
N ALA A 188 0.95 -10.52 11.26
CA ALA A 188 1.32 -9.35 12.08
C ALA A 188 0.74 -8.04 11.50
N HIS A 189 0.73 -7.90 10.17
CA HIS A 189 0.09 -6.79 9.50
C HIS A 189 -1.44 -6.79 9.69
N CYS A 190 -2.08 -7.96 9.56
CA CYS A 190 -3.54 -8.14 9.69
C CYS A 190 -4.03 -8.09 11.15
N ALA A 191 -3.20 -8.39 12.14
CA ALA A 191 -3.60 -8.48 13.56
C ALA A 191 -4.13 -7.17 14.17
N LYS A 192 -4.05 -6.05 13.44
CA LYS A 192 -4.61 -4.74 13.82
C LYS A 192 -6.13 -4.62 13.55
N GLY A 193 -6.88 -5.71 13.74
CA GLY A 193 -8.35 -5.71 13.76
C GLY A 193 -9.05 -5.63 12.40
N ARG A 194 -8.37 -5.96 11.29
CA ARG A 194 -8.98 -6.03 9.96
C ARG A 194 -8.72 -7.39 9.34
N GLU A 195 -9.73 -8.01 8.75
CA GLU A 195 -9.47 -9.11 7.84
C GLU A 195 -8.63 -8.57 6.68
N CYS A 196 -7.48 -9.18 6.43
CA CYS A 196 -6.63 -8.77 5.33
C CYS A 196 -6.16 -10.02 4.58
N ARG A 197 -6.24 -9.92 3.26
CA ARG A 197 -6.05 -11.01 2.31
C ARG A 197 -4.89 -10.70 1.40
N LEU A 198 -4.02 -11.69 1.22
CA LEU A 198 -2.97 -11.63 0.21
C LEU A 198 -3.59 -11.70 -1.19
N LEU A 199 -3.23 -10.76 -2.04
CA LEU A 199 -3.59 -10.76 -3.47
C LEU A 199 -2.48 -11.40 -4.28
N ASP A 200 -1.26 -10.86 -4.18
CA ASP A 200 -0.10 -11.30 -4.97
C ASP A 200 1.22 -11.10 -4.22
N THR A 201 2.26 -11.77 -4.70
CA THR A 201 3.64 -11.49 -4.32
C THR A 201 4.52 -11.27 -5.55
N PHE A 202 5.47 -10.34 -5.43
CA PHE A 202 6.41 -9.99 -6.49
C PHE A 202 7.83 -10.16 -5.97
N ASP A 203 8.59 -11.06 -6.58
CA ASP A 203 9.98 -11.32 -6.18
C ASP A 203 10.95 -10.36 -6.88
N ALA A 204 11.76 -9.64 -6.11
CA ALA A 204 12.75 -8.70 -6.65
C ALA A 204 13.77 -9.35 -7.57
N ARG A 205 13.99 -10.65 -7.42
CA ARG A 205 14.96 -11.43 -8.19
C ARG A 205 14.42 -11.87 -9.55
N THR A 206 13.11 -11.73 -9.78
CA THR A 206 12.49 -12.07 -11.08
C THR A 206 12.29 -10.79 -11.89
N PRO A 207 13.08 -10.55 -12.96
CA PRO A 207 12.96 -9.31 -13.73
C PRO A 207 11.60 -9.18 -14.41
N ARG A 208 10.89 -8.09 -14.11
CA ARG A 208 9.58 -7.77 -14.68
C ARG A 208 9.37 -6.27 -14.71
N THR A 209 8.62 -5.81 -15.69
CA THR A 209 8.07 -4.45 -15.72
C THR A 209 6.63 -4.55 -16.19
N LEU A 210 5.68 -4.16 -15.35
CA LEU A 210 4.26 -4.32 -15.65
C LEU A 210 3.39 -3.33 -14.87
N ALA A 211 2.26 -2.99 -15.47
CA ALA A 211 1.17 -2.30 -14.81
C ALA A 211 0.26 -3.33 -14.12
N ILE A 212 -0.10 -3.06 -12.87
CA ILE A 212 -0.89 -3.91 -11.99
C ILE A 212 -2.23 -3.24 -11.76
N GLU A 213 -3.31 -3.93 -12.08
CA GLU A 213 -4.68 -3.51 -11.74
C GLU A 213 -4.97 -3.78 -10.26
N ILE A 214 -5.24 -2.70 -9.53
CA ILE A 214 -5.40 -2.64 -8.06
C ILE A 214 -6.82 -2.98 -7.64
N SER A 215 -7.82 -2.66 -8.47
CA SER A 215 -9.24 -2.87 -8.20
C SER A 215 -9.74 -4.30 -8.39
N LYS A 216 -8.88 -5.24 -8.81
CA LYS A 216 -9.13 -6.69 -8.62
C LYS A 216 -8.96 -7.08 -7.15
N SER A 217 -9.71 -6.44 -6.26
CA SER A 217 -10.14 -7.10 -5.04
C SER A 217 -11.28 -8.04 -5.45
N ASP A 218 -11.25 -9.29 -5.02
CA ASP A 218 -12.43 -10.18 -5.08
C ASP A 218 -13.56 -9.70 -4.16
N ALA A 219 -13.57 -8.42 -3.73
CA ALA A 219 -14.80 -7.83 -3.23
C ALA A 219 -15.80 -7.88 -4.39
N PRO A 220 -17.01 -8.44 -4.18
CA PRO A 220 -18.00 -8.58 -5.24
C PRO A 220 -18.16 -7.22 -5.90
N ALA A 221 -18.00 -7.16 -7.23
CA ALA A 221 -18.12 -5.94 -8.01
C ALA A 221 -19.42 -5.21 -7.61
N ARG A 222 -19.29 -4.21 -6.74
CA ARG A 222 -20.43 -3.41 -6.29
C ARG A 222 -20.63 -2.41 -7.41
N GLY A 223 -21.54 -2.72 -8.33
CA GLY A 223 -21.79 -1.83 -9.46
C GLY A 223 -22.09 -0.41 -8.98
N PHE A 224 -21.78 0.58 -9.82
CA PHE A 224 -21.90 2.00 -9.53
C PHE A 224 -23.29 2.38 -9.03
N PHE A 225 -23.36 3.40 -8.15
CA PHE A 225 -24.62 4.04 -7.77
C PHE A 225 -24.74 5.49 -8.23
N SER A 226 -25.97 6.00 -8.27
CA SER A 226 -26.27 7.42 -8.43
C SER A 226 -27.54 7.78 -7.67
N LEU A 227 -27.58 9.00 -7.13
CA LEU A 227 -28.82 9.65 -6.71
C LEU A 227 -29.23 10.68 -7.76
N ALA A 228 -30.51 11.02 -7.82
CA ALA A 228 -31.01 12.16 -8.60
C ALA A 228 -32.09 12.95 -7.86
N ARG A 229 -32.17 14.24 -8.19
CA ARG A 229 -33.15 15.21 -7.66
C ARG A 229 -33.70 16.11 -8.77
N PRO A 230 -34.89 16.72 -8.59
CA PRO A 230 -35.37 17.79 -9.46
C PRO A 230 -34.39 18.97 -9.50
N ILE A 231 -34.23 19.59 -10.66
CA ILE A 231 -33.40 20.80 -10.83
C ILE A 231 -34.11 22.05 -10.28
N ASP A 232 -35.44 22.05 -10.33
CA ASP A 232 -36.27 23.15 -9.84
C ASP A 232 -36.41 23.10 -8.31
N ASP A 233 -35.97 24.15 -7.62
CA ASP A 233 -35.96 24.25 -6.16
C ASP A 233 -37.36 24.11 -5.53
N ALA A 234 -38.41 24.63 -6.18
CA ALA A 234 -39.77 24.55 -5.67
C ALA A 234 -40.28 23.11 -5.70
N THR A 235 -40.02 22.41 -6.80
CA THR A 235 -40.30 20.98 -6.97
C THR A 235 -39.48 20.15 -6.00
N GLU A 236 -38.18 20.42 -5.85
CA GLU A 236 -37.34 19.67 -4.92
C GLU A 236 -37.85 19.76 -3.48
N LYS A 237 -38.19 20.98 -3.02
CA LYS A 237 -38.69 21.22 -1.66
C LYS A 237 -39.99 20.48 -1.39
N THR A 238 -40.90 20.44 -2.37
CA THR A 238 -42.21 19.79 -2.24
C THR A 238 -42.17 18.28 -2.47
N TRP A 239 -41.27 17.80 -3.33
CA TRP A 239 -41.18 16.37 -3.67
C TRP A 239 -40.63 15.55 -2.50
N GLY A 240 -39.60 16.06 -1.80
CA GLY A 240 -39.07 15.47 -0.57
C GLY A 240 -38.53 14.04 -0.72
N LYS A 241 -38.02 13.71 -1.90
CA LYS A 241 -37.53 12.38 -2.25
C LYS A 241 -36.19 12.46 -2.98
N ARG A 242 -35.55 11.30 -3.16
CA ARG A 242 -34.44 11.09 -4.11
C ARG A 242 -34.65 9.79 -4.88
N ALA A 243 -34.33 9.81 -6.17
CA ALA A 243 -34.21 8.57 -6.94
C ALA A 243 -32.83 7.97 -6.67
N LEU A 244 -32.79 6.68 -6.35
CA LEU A 244 -31.57 5.91 -6.11
C LEU A 244 -31.49 4.77 -7.11
N VAL A 245 -30.33 4.62 -7.74
CA VAL A 245 -29.93 3.42 -8.48
C VAL A 245 -28.59 2.95 -7.94
N THR A 246 -28.45 1.67 -7.61
CA THR A 246 -27.20 1.01 -7.19
C THR A 246 -26.93 -0.23 -8.05
N GLY A 247 -25.68 -0.70 -8.11
CA GLY A 247 -25.34 -1.94 -8.82
C GLY A 247 -25.25 -1.82 -10.34
N SER A 248 -25.09 -0.61 -10.88
CA SER A 248 -24.95 -0.39 -12.33
C SER A 248 -23.58 -0.78 -12.86
N THR A 249 -23.49 -1.16 -14.13
CA THR A 249 -22.22 -1.58 -14.77
C THR A 249 -21.27 -0.43 -15.06
N SER A 250 -21.77 0.81 -15.12
CA SER A 250 -20.97 2.03 -15.29
C SER A 250 -21.58 3.21 -14.53
N ARG A 251 -20.76 4.22 -14.25
CA ARG A 251 -21.22 5.49 -13.65
C ARG A 251 -22.28 6.16 -14.53
N GLU A 252 -22.06 6.21 -15.84
CA GLU A 252 -22.99 6.82 -16.79
C GLU A 252 -24.35 6.10 -16.78
N ALA A 253 -24.35 4.77 -16.75
CA ALA A 253 -25.58 3.98 -16.65
C ALA A 253 -26.33 4.28 -15.33
N ALA A 254 -25.62 4.37 -14.20
CA ALA A 254 -26.23 4.71 -12.92
C ALA A 254 -26.88 6.10 -12.95
N GLN A 255 -26.18 7.10 -13.50
CA GLN A 255 -26.65 8.48 -13.59
C GLN A 255 -27.88 8.59 -14.51
N THR A 256 -27.81 8.02 -15.71
CA THR A 256 -28.94 8.00 -16.65
C THR A 256 -30.16 7.34 -16.02
N ALA A 257 -29.99 6.19 -15.36
CA ALA A 257 -31.09 5.47 -14.73
C ALA A 257 -31.69 6.26 -13.54
N ALA A 258 -30.86 6.85 -12.68
CA ALA A 258 -31.34 7.63 -11.54
C ALA A 258 -32.08 8.90 -12.00
N VAL A 259 -31.56 9.61 -13.01
CA VAL A 259 -32.23 10.77 -13.61
C VAL A 259 -33.56 10.35 -14.22
N GLY A 260 -33.60 9.31 -15.05
CA GLY A 260 -34.84 8.83 -15.67
C GLY A 260 -35.90 8.42 -14.65
N LEU A 261 -35.50 7.75 -13.55
CA LEU A 261 -36.39 7.42 -12.44
C LEU A 261 -36.92 8.68 -11.75
N CYS A 262 -36.06 9.67 -11.50
CA CYS A 262 -36.44 10.95 -10.91
C CYS A 262 -37.44 11.72 -11.77
N GLU A 263 -37.20 11.84 -13.08
CA GLU A 263 -38.07 12.57 -13.99
C GLU A 263 -39.44 11.89 -14.12
N THR A 264 -39.46 10.56 -14.14
CA THR A 264 -40.69 9.76 -14.17
C THR A 264 -41.57 10.02 -12.94
N GLU A 265 -40.96 10.08 -11.76
CA GLU A 265 -41.67 10.17 -10.47
C GLU A 265 -41.98 11.61 -10.05
N SER A 266 -41.11 12.57 -10.36
CA SER A 266 -41.29 13.99 -10.02
C SER A 266 -42.06 14.77 -11.09
N LYS A 267 -42.18 14.23 -12.30
CA LYS A 267 -42.73 14.93 -13.48
C LYS A 267 -42.00 16.23 -13.81
N SER A 268 -40.72 16.31 -13.46
CA SER A 268 -39.85 17.50 -13.63
C SER A 268 -38.47 17.08 -14.12
N ARG A 269 -37.70 18.02 -14.69
CA ARG A 269 -36.30 17.77 -15.08
C ARG A 269 -35.44 17.50 -13.85
N CYS A 270 -34.58 16.50 -13.93
CA CYS A 270 -33.71 16.09 -12.83
C CYS A 270 -32.22 16.15 -13.19
N GLU A 271 -31.38 16.19 -12.15
CA GLU A 271 -29.92 16.03 -12.24
C GLU A 271 -29.42 14.97 -11.27
N ALA A 272 -28.28 14.36 -11.60
CA ALA A 272 -27.59 13.41 -10.73
C ALA A 272 -26.83 14.15 -9.60
N VAL A 273 -26.78 13.54 -8.42
CA VAL A 273 -26.10 14.09 -7.23
C VAL A 273 -25.37 12.98 -6.47
N PRO A 274 -24.11 13.18 -6.03
CA PRO A 274 -23.22 14.29 -6.39
C PRO A 274 -22.84 14.23 -7.88
N LYS A 275 -22.47 15.38 -8.47
CA LYS A 275 -22.08 15.47 -9.89
C LYS A 275 -20.84 14.62 -10.20
N ASP A 276 -19.94 14.52 -9.24
CA ASP A 276 -18.71 13.72 -9.34
C ASP A 276 -18.98 12.20 -9.24
N GLY A 277 -20.21 11.82 -8.87
CA GLY A 277 -20.70 10.45 -8.83
C GLY A 277 -20.04 9.57 -7.77
N ASP A 278 -20.42 8.29 -7.81
CA ASP A 278 -19.78 7.22 -7.05
C ASP A 278 -18.37 6.95 -7.56
N ARG A 279 -17.42 6.84 -6.63
CA ARG A 279 -16.03 6.42 -6.90
C ARG A 279 -15.83 4.91 -6.76
N GLY A 280 -16.88 4.16 -6.42
CA GLY A 280 -16.85 2.70 -6.27
C GLY A 280 -16.18 2.21 -4.99
N VAL A 281 -15.81 3.12 -4.09
CA VAL A 281 -15.09 2.81 -2.84
C VAL A 281 -15.99 2.84 -1.60
N ASP A 282 -17.11 3.56 -1.66
CA ASP A 282 -18.00 3.71 -0.51
C ASP A 282 -19.01 2.56 -0.45
N GLN A 283 -19.16 1.96 0.73
CA GLN A 283 -20.04 0.81 0.92
C GLN A 283 -21.44 1.22 1.40
N PHE A 284 -21.53 2.38 2.03
CA PHE A 284 -22.76 2.92 2.58
C PHE A 284 -22.86 4.41 2.29
N PHE A 285 -24.08 4.91 2.21
CA PHE A 285 -24.30 6.33 2.41
C PHE A 285 -25.40 6.57 3.43
N VAL A 286 -25.31 7.72 4.07
CA VAL A 286 -26.36 8.26 4.92
C VAL A 286 -26.93 9.49 4.26
N LEU A 287 -28.25 9.51 4.17
CA LEU A 287 -28.99 10.65 3.69
C LEU A 287 -29.83 11.22 4.84
N ILE A 288 -29.57 12.47 5.21
CA ILE A 288 -30.19 13.13 6.35
C ILE A 288 -30.77 14.46 5.89
N ARG A 289 -31.97 14.81 6.33
CA ARG A 289 -32.52 16.15 6.13
C ARG A 289 -32.12 17.05 7.29
N ASP A 290 -31.52 18.19 7.02
CA ASP A 290 -31.17 19.17 8.06
C ASP A 290 -32.39 19.99 8.53
N ALA A 291 -32.19 20.87 9.51
CA ALA A 291 -33.25 21.71 10.06
C ALA A 291 -33.84 22.70 9.04
N ALA A 292 -33.09 23.05 7.98
CA ALA A 292 -33.57 23.87 6.87
C ALA A 292 -34.35 23.06 5.82
N GLY A 293 -34.41 21.74 5.98
CA GLY A 293 -35.08 20.84 5.06
C GLY A 293 -34.20 20.36 3.90
N GLU A 294 -32.90 20.67 3.90
CA GLU A 294 -31.97 20.24 2.86
C GLU A 294 -31.44 18.82 3.11
N ALA A 295 -31.36 18.01 2.06
CA ALA A 295 -30.76 16.69 2.17
C ALA A 295 -29.23 16.77 2.14
N LYS A 296 -28.57 16.28 3.20
CA LYS A 296 -27.13 16.08 3.29
C LYS A 296 -26.80 14.61 3.06
N LEU A 297 -25.85 14.37 2.16
CA LEU A 297 -25.33 13.05 1.83
C LEU A 297 -23.97 12.86 2.50
N PHE A 298 -23.83 11.76 3.24
CA PHE A 298 -22.58 11.35 3.86
C PHE A 298 -22.19 9.98 3.34
N MET A 299 -21.14 9.92 2.52
CA MET A 299 -20.54 8.68 2.04
C MET A 299 -19.69 8.05 3.13
N ARG A 300 -19.85 6.75 3.41
CA ARG A 300 -19.14 6.03 4.48
C ARG A 300 -18.77 4.62 4.07
N MET A 301 -17.73 4.08 4.70
CA MET A 301 -17.15 2.80 4.31
C MET A 301 -17.74 1.63 5.09
N SER A 302 -18.46 1.89 6.19
CA SER A 302 -19.15 0.88 6.98
C SER A 302 -20.50 1.35 7.53
N ALA A 303 -21.36 0.40 7.87
CA ALA A 303 -22.63 0.69 8.53
C ALA A 303 -22.43 1.39 9.89
N ALA A 304 -21.35 1.06 10.61
CA ALA A 304 -21.02 1.67 11.89
C ALA A 304 -20.58 3.14 11.73
N GLU A 305 -19.74 3.46 10.74
CA GLU A 305 -19.34 4.84 10.44
C GLU A 305 -20.50 5.66 9.87
N ALA A 306 -21.37 5.04 9.06
CA ALA A 306 -22.64 5.61 8.62
C ALA A 306 -23.50 6.00 9.82
N GLN A 307 -23.71 5.07 10.75
CA GLN A 307 -24.48 5.34 11.96
C GLN A 307 -23.83 6.41 12.84
N LEU A 308 -22.51 6.36 13.04
CA LEU A 308 -21.77 7.36 13.80
C LEU A 308 -21.88 8.77 13.18
N ALA A 309 -21.74 8.88 11.86
CA ALA A 309 -21.87 10.15 11.16
C ALA A 309 -23.27 10.73 11.28
N LYS A 310 -24.28 9.86 11.21
CA LYS A 310 -25.67 10.23 11.48
C LYS A 310 -25.79 10.79 12.89
N ASP A 311 -25.33 10.06 13.90
CA ASP A 311 -25.48 10.45 15.30
C ASP A 311 -24.75 11.77 15.61
N GLN A 312 -23.54 11.95 15.07
CA GLN A 312 -22.78 13.19 15.19
C GLN A 312 -23.49 14.37 14.54
N PHE A 313 -24.07 14.18 13.35
CA PHE A 313 -24.85 15.21 12.68
C PHE A 313 -26.11 15.58 13.49
N CYS A 314 -26.87 14.58 13.95
CA CYS A 314 -28.07 14.78 14.77
C CYS A 314 -27.76 15.50 16.08
N ALA A 315 -26.64 15.17 16.73
CA ALA A 315 -26.22 15.80 17.98
C ALA A 315 -25.90 17.30 17.78
N LYS A 316 -25.29 17.65 16.65
CA LYS A 316 -24.98 19.05 16.29
C LYS A 316 -26.23 19.88 16.01
N GLU A 317 -27.23 19.29 15.36
CA GLU A 317 -28.49 19.95 15.00
C GLU A 317 -29.53 19.98 16.14
N GLY A 318 -29.16 19.60 17.36
CA GLY A 318 -30.05 19.71 18.54
C GLY A 318 -31.08 18.58 18.70
N GLN A 319 -30.72 17.34 18.36
CA GLN A 319 -31.52 16.10 18.52
C GLN A 319 -32.84 16.02 17.75
N GLN A 320 -33.23 17.05 17.00
CA GLN A 320 -34.43 17.05 16.15
C GLN A 320 -34.14 16.61 14.71
N CYS A 321 -33.25 15.64 14.51
CA CYS A 321 -32.99 15.16 13.15
C CYS A 321 -34.15 14.27 12.67
N PRO A 322 -34.79 14.59 11.53
CA PRO A 322 -35.72 13.69 10.86
C PRO A 322 -35.03 12.36 10.50
N LYS A 323 -35.85 11.34 10.21
CA LYS A 323 -35.42 9.98 9.88
C LYS A 323 -34.27 9.96 8.84
N GLY A 324 -33.02 9.82 9.30
CA GLY A 324 -31.88 9.56 8.42
C GLY A 324 -31.92 8.13 7.88
N LEU A 325 -31.70 7.96 6.58
CA LEU A 325 -31.67 6.66 5.92
C LEU A 325 -30.23 6.22 5.66
N THR A 326 -29.90 5.01 6.09
CA THR A 326 -28.64 4.33 5.74
C THR A 326 -28.92 3.35 4.61
N VAL A 327 -28.18 3.46 3.51
CA VAL A 327 -28.30 2.58 2.35
C VAL A 327 -27.04 1.76 2.20
N ASP A 328 -27.22 0.45 2.02
CA ASP A 328 -26.19 -0.53 1.69
C ASP A 328 -26.00 -0.58 0.18
N LEU A 329 -24.89 -0.02 -0.31
CA LEU A 329 -24.61 0.10 -1.74
C LEU A 329 -24.21 -1.24 -2.39
N ALA A 330 -23.89 -2.27 -1.59
CA ALA A 330 -23.59 -3.60 -2.11
C ALA A 330 -24.82 -4.33 -2.64
N LYS A 331 -26.04 -3.83 -2.35
CA LYS A 331 -27.30 -4.42 -2.79
C LYS A 331 -27.84 -3.63 -3.98
N PRO A 332 -27.84 -4.21 -5.20
CA PRO A 332 -28.46 -3.58 -6.37
C PRO A 332 -29.92 -3.25 -6.08
N THR A 333 -30.31 -2.01 -6.36
CA THR A 333 -31.63 -1.46 -6.04
C THR A 333 -31.90 -0.28 -6.95
N THR A 334 -33.15 -0.16 -7.39
CA THR A 334 -33.69 1.00 -8.09
C THR A 334 -34.95 1.41 -7.35
N THR A 335 -34.93 2.55 -6.67
CA THR A 335 -36.02 2.92 -5.75
C THR A 335 -36.11 4.44 -5.51
N ILE A 336 -37.23 4.85 -4.92
CA ILE A 336 -37.44 6.23 -4.45
C ILE A 336 -37.30 6.28 -2.93
N LEU A 337 -36.32 7.06 -2.48
CA LEU A 337 -36.06 7.32 -1.06
C LEU A 337 -36.93 8.49 -0.61
N LYS A 338 -37.73 8.31 0.44
CA LYS A 338 -38.44 9.39 1.12
C LYS A 338 -37.59 9.92 2.26
N ILE A 339 -37.35 11.23 2.31
CA ILE A 339 -36.39 11.88 3.22
C ILE A 339 -37.06 13.05 3.93
#